data_AF-A0AAF5D5N9-F1
#
_entry.id   AF-A0AAF5D5N9-F1
#
_cell.length_a   1.000
_cell.length_b   1.000
_cell.length_c   1.000
_cell.angle_alpha   90.00
_cell.angle_beta   90.00
_cell.angle_gamma   90.00
#
_symmetry.space_group_name_H-M   'P 1'
#
loop_
_entity.id
_entity.type
_entity.pdbx_description
1 polymer ?
#
loop_
_entity_poly.entity_id
_entity_poly.type
_entity_poly.pdbx_seq_one_letter_code
_entity_poly.pdbx_strand_id
1 'polypeptide(L)'
;MKISSKDTTSTKGTPRFYESPYNYFIYELNSFIYKRLIAEKNDTNIKDEIISFVCRLSKEISFNNFTTFDTCTLSFPTRRELSYSQLLEERAFPMYFTANEEEMLLSFPTEEFKTWFRNEIVTILDLIELYKKNSMDYIVPKVINDLTRCPVITIDLGKSKLESELHSCYRRVVLLYSLITTDVMDNLNKRQGLFKELNFTKGLLEVIIFSMDAISVRYNYWISEILYKNFPNISLSFGAGSSKRLRDIVLEPESNFASLGNIVSNSLINTL
;
A
#
# COMPACT_ATOMS: atom_id res chain seq x y z
N MET A 1 -17.15 -6.87 -25.63
CA MET A 1 -15.87 -7.16 -24.95
C MET A 1 -15.63 -6.03 -23.96
N LYS A 2 -15.87 -6.24 -22.67
CA LYS A 2 -15.62 -5.20 -21.65
C LYS A 2 -14.13 -5.19 -21.35
N ILE A 3 -13.55 -4.00 -21.40
CA ILE A 3 -12.10 -3.73 -21.34
C ILE A 3 -11.70 -3.63 -19.85
N SER A 4 -10.64 -4.32 -19.42
CA SER A 4 -10.12 -4.21 -18.04
C SER A 4 -9.76 -2.77 -17.74
N SER A 5 -9.94 -2.34 -16.50
CA SER A 5 -9.57 -0.99 -16.08
C SER A 5 -8.05 -0.72 -16.08
N LYS A 6 -7.19 -1.75 -16.22
CA LYS A 6 -5.73 -1.59 -16.33
C LYS A 6 -5.17 -1.74 -17.73
N ASP A 7 -5.52 -2.80 -18.47
CA ASP A 7 -4.86 -3.14 -19.74
C ASP A 7 -5.82 -3.79 -20.75
N THR A 8 -5.66 -3.40 -22.03
CA THR A 8 -6.47 -3.91 -23.15
C THR A 8 -6.04 -5.28 -23.66
N THR A 9 -4.88 -5.81 -23.25
CA THR A 9 -4.19 -6.87 -24.02
C THR A 9 -4.08 -8.24 -23.36
N SER A 10 -4.26 -8.41 -22.04
CA SER A 10 -4.03 -9.70 -21.37
C SER A 10 -5.20 -10.14 -20.49
N THR A 11 -5.96 -11.11 -20.97
CA THR A 11 -6.96 -11.84 -20.14
C THR A 11 -6.32 -12.85 -19.20
N LYS A 12 -5.06 -13.26 -19.46
CA LYS A 12 -4.39 -14.36 -18.76
C LYS A 12 -3.36 -13.91 -17.73
N GLY A 13 -3.28 -12.61 -17.47
CA GLY A 13 -2.40 -12.13 -16.43
C GLY A 13 -2.19 -10.63 -16.35
N THR A 14 -1.80 -10.22 -15.16
CA THR A 14 -1.45 -8.84 -14.81
C THR A 14 0.01 -8.76 -14.39
N PRO A 15 0.69 -7.62 -14.59
CA PRO A 15 1.99 -7.40 -14.01
C PRO A 15 1.90 -7.41 -12.47
N ARG A 16 2.96 -7.90 -11.81
CA ARG A 16 3.03 -7.95 -10.34
C ARG A 16 3.26 -6.54 -9.80
N PHE A 17 2.50 -6.17 -8.78
CA PHE A 17 2.72 -4.93 -8.05
C PHE A 17 4.16 -4.87 -7.52
N TYR A 18 4.79 -3.70 -7.53
CA TYR A 18 6.14 -3.52 -7.03
C TYR A 18 6.33 -4.08 -5.60
N GLU A 19 7.27 -5.02 -5.46
CA GLU A 19 7.68 -5.58 -4.18
C GLU A 19 9.01 -4.96 -3.75
N SER A 20 8.99 -4.29 -2.59
CA SER A 20 10.16 -3.58 -2.07
C SER A 20 11.30 -4.55 -1.71
N PRO A 21 12.53 -4.32 -2.21
CA PRO A 21 13.71 -5.09 -1.77
C PRO A 21 14.04 -4.82 -0.28
N TYR A 22 13.54 -3.72 0.29
CA TYR A 22 13.73 -3.43 1.71
C TYR A 22 12.96 -4.38 2.62
N ASN A 23 11.95 -5.12 2.12
CA ASN A 23 11.30 -6.16 2.92
C ASN A 23 12.31 -7.24 3.34
N TYR A 24 13.11 -7.73 2.38
CA TYR A 24 14.20 -8.67 2.66
C TYR A 24 15.31 -7.99 3.47
N PHE A 25 15.72 -6.77 3.08
CA PHE A 25 16.77 -6.03 3.79
C PHE A 25 16.48 -5.89 5.29
N ILE A 26 15.25 -5.44 5.61
CA ILE A 26 14.80 -5.20 6.99
C ILE A 26 14.64 -6.53 7.74
N TYR A 27 14.16 -7.58 7.07
CA TYR A 27 14.04 -8.92 7.67
C TYR A 27 15.40 -9.48 8.11
N GLU A 28 16.40 -9.48 7.21
CA GLU A 28 17.75 -9.97 7.51
C GLU A 28 18.40 -9.15 8.62
N LEU A 29 18.21 -7.83 8.58
CA LEU A 29 18.78 -6.95 9.56
C LEU A 29 18.11 -7.09 10.94
N ASN A 30 16.79 -7.23 11.00
CA ASN A 30 16.08 -7.57 12.25
C ASN A 30 16.58 -8.90 12.82
N SER A 31 16.76 -9.92 11.97
CA SER A 31 17.24 -11.24 12.36
C SER A 31 18.67 -11.18 12.93
N PHE A 32 19.54 -10.40 12.29
CA PHE A 32 20.90 -10.14 12.76
C PHE A 32 20.90 -9.46 14.15
N ILE A 33 20.12 -8.39 14.31
CA ILE A 33 20.03 -7.65 15.57
C ILE A 33 19.47 -8.53 16.69
N TYR A 34 18.37 -9.26 16.42
CA TYR A 34 17.77 -10.18 17.37
C TYR A 34 18.80 -11.21 17.85
N LYS A 35 19.52 -11.83 16.91
CA LYS A 35 20.55 -12.83 17.24
C LYS A 35 21.64 -12.22 18.13
N ARG A 36 22.22 -11.08 17.76
CA ARG A 36 23.32 -10.47 18.51
C ARG A 36 22.91 -10.00 19.90
N LEU A 37 21.78 -9.29 20.01
CA LEU A 37 21.40 -8.64 21.25
C LEU A 37 20.60 -9.53 22.20
N ILE A 38 19.72 -10.36 21.66
CA ILE A 38 18.82 -11.17 22.49
C ILE A 38 19.39 -12.55 22.71
N ALA A 39 19.84 -13.23 21.65
CA ALA A 39 20.34 -14.60 21.76
C ALA A 39 21.78 -14.65 22.31
N GLU A 40 22.67 -13.83 21.78
CA GLU A 40 24.08 -13.79 22.19
C GLU A 40 24.37 -12.84 23.35
N LYS A 41 23.42 -11.94 23.67
CA LYS A 41 23.56 -10.89 24.70
C LYS A 41 24.84 -10.07 24.58
N ASN A 42 25.30 -9.85 23.35
CA ASN A 42 26.48 -9.06 23.05
C ASN A 42 26.06 -7.69 22.52
N ASP A 43 26.16 -6.66 23.38
CA ASP A 43 25.90 -5.27 23.02
C ASP A 43 27.17 -4.47 22.71
N THR A 44 28.35 -5.04 22.99
CA THR A 44 29.65 -4.44 22.68
C THR A 44 29.83 -4.25 21.18
N ASN A 45 30.08 -3.01 20.73
CA ASN A 45 30.33 -2.63 19.33
C ASN A 45 29.20 -2.97 18.33
N ILE A 46 27.99 -3.24 18.81
CA ILE A 46 26.84 -3.60 17.95
C ILE A 46 26.54 -2.58 16.84
N LYS A 47 26.78 -1.29 17.06
CA LYS A 47 26.58 -0.24 16.04
C LYS A 47 27.50 -0.47 14.84
N ASP A 48 28.78 -0.72 15.07
CA ASP A 48 29.77 -0.97 14.02
C ASP A 48 29.49 -2.30 13.31
N GLU A 49 29.01 -3.30 14.05
CA GLU A 49 28.57 -4.57 13.48
C GLU A 49 27.33 -4.41 12.59
N ILE A 50 26.33 -3.64 13.03
CA ILE A 50 25.14 -3.31 12.23
C ILE A 50 25.55 -2.58 10.95
N ILE A 51 26.42 -1.57 11.04
CA ILE A 51 26.91 -0.84 9.87
C ILE A 51 27.64 -1.79 8.91
N SER A 52 28.50 -2.66 9.43
CA SER A 52 29.21 -3.65 8.62
C SER A 52 28.27 -4.65 7.96
N PHE A 53 27.25 -5.12 8.69
CA PHE A 53 26.22 -6.03 8.18
C PHE A 53 25.40 -5.37 7.06
N VAL A 54 24.95 -4.14 7.26
CA VAL A 54 24.24 -3.32 6.26
C VAL A 54 25.08 -3.15 5.01
N CYS A 55 26.36 -2.79 5.14
CA CYS A 55 27.30 -2.62 4.02
C CYS A 55 27.56 -3.91 3.24
N ARG A 56 27.45 -5.07 3.88
CA ARG A 56 27.52 -6.36 3.20
C ARG A 56 26.22 -6.66 2.47
N LEU A 57 25.09 -6.53 3.16
CA LEU A 57 23.77 -6.82 2.64
C LEU A 57 23.42 -5.95 1.42
N SER A 58 23.83 -4.68 1.42
CA SER A 58 23.64 -3.77 0.28
C SER A 58 24.43 -4.16 -0.97
N LYS A 59 25.50 -4.95 -0.83
CA LYS A 59 26.25 -5.50 -1.97
C LYS A 59 25.62 -6.78 -2.53
N GLU A 60 24.83 -7.48 -1.73
CA GLU A 60 24.18 -8.76 -2.10
C GLU A 60 22.81 -8.55 -2.74
N ILE A 61 22.12 -7.45 -2.42
CA ILE A 61 20.77 -7.17 -2.91
C ILE A 61 20.82 -6.38 -4.22
N SER A 62 20.23 -6.95 -5.26
CA SER A 62 19.86 -6.21 -6.46
C SER A 62 18.55 -5.44 -6.19
N PHE A 63 18.60 -4.12 -6.27
CA PHE A 63 17.38 -3.32 -6.29
C PHE A 63 16.66 -3.52 -7.64
N ASN A 64 15.38 -3.91 -7.61
CA ASN A 64 14.55 -3.85 -8.80
C ASN A 64 14.31 -2.37 -9.14
N ASN A 65 14.70 -1.98 -10.34
CA ASN A 65 14.68 -0.58 -10.79
C ASN A 65 13.44 -0.24 -11.64
N PHE A 66 12.36 -1.01 -11.52
CA PHE A 66 11.17 -0.83 -12.35
C PHE A 66 9.88 -1.05 -11.55
N THR A 67 8.89 -0.21 -11.84
CA THR A 67 7.48 -0.36 -11.46
C THR A 67 6.71 -1.11 -12.55
N THR A 68 5.44 -1.46 -12.31
CA THR A 68 4.62 -2.05 -13.40
C THR A 68 4.44 -1.14 -14.62
N PHE A 69 4.65 0.18 -14.48
CA PHE A 69 4.52 1.14 -15.57
C PHE A 69 5.77 1.24 -16.45
N ASP A 70 6.92 0.78 -15.96
CA ASP A 70 8.19 0.83 -16.70
C ASP A 70 8.35 -0.35 -17.67
N THR A 71 7.48 -1.35 -17.59
CA THR A 71 7.63 -2.61 -18.33
C THR A 71 6.64 -2.74 -19.49
N CYS A 72 7.14 -2.84 -20.72
CA CYS A 72 6.35 -3.33 -21.87
C CYS A 72 6.00 -4.81 -21.64
N THR A 73 4.72 -5.11 -21.44
CA THR A 73 4.11 -6.28 -20.76
C THR A 73 4.23 -7.66 -21.45
N LEU A 74 5.30 -7.98 -22.18
CA LEU A 74 5.39 -9.28 -22.89
C LEU A 74 6.14 -10.40 -22.15
N SER A 75 6.90 -10.15 -21.08
CA SER A 75 7.81 -11.18 -20.52
C SER A 75 7.61 -11.54 -19.05
N PHE A 76 6.64 -10.98 -18.34
CA PHE A 76 6.49 -11.29 -16.90
C PHE A 76 5.66 -12.55 -16.67
N PRO A 77 6.07 -13.43 -15.74
CA PRO A 77 5.26 -14.57 -15.33
C PRO A 77 3.95 -14.05 -14.78
N THR A 78 2.87 -14.31 -15.51
CA THR A 78 1.53 -13.98 -15.08
C THR A 78 1.19 -14.85 -13.87
N ARG A 79 0.64 -14.23 -12.83
CA ARG A 79 0.14 -15.01 -11.68
C ARG A 79 -1.04 -15.87 -12.12
N ARG A 80 -1.28 -16.95 -11.38
CA ARG A 80 -2.52 -17.73 -11.53
C ARG A 80 -3.71 -16.84 -11.15
N GLU A 81 -4.77 -16.97 -11.95
CA GLU A 81 -6.06 -16.36 -11.67
C GLU A 81 -6.62 -16.88 -10.35
N LEU A 82 -7.16 -15.98 -9.53
CA LEU A 82 -7.74 -16.29 -8.23
C LEU A 82 -9.13 -16.89 -8.41
N SER A 83 -9.45 -17.88 -7.58
CA SER A 83 -10.82 -18.38 -7.47
C SER A 83 -11.73 -17.36 -6.78
N TYR A 84 -13.04 -17.61 -6.86
CA TYR A 84 -14.06 -16.84 -6.15
C TYR A 84 -13.75 -16.66 -4.65
N SER A 85 -13.40 -17.75 -3.96
CA SER A 85 -13.08 -17.71 -2.53
C SER A 85 -11.81 -16.92 -2.25
N GLN A 86 -10.79 -17.07 -3.09
CA GLN A 86 -9.51 -16.37 -2.94
C GLN A 86 -9.63 -14.86 -3.16
N LEU A 87 -10.59 -14.42 -3.98
CA LEU A 87 -10.86 -12.99 -4.18
C LEU A 87 -11.39 -12.34 -2.90
N LEU A 88 -12.15 -13.07 -2.08
CA LEU A 88 -12.70 -12.61 -0.81
C LEU A 88 -11.69 -12.63 0.35
N GLU A 89 -10.53 -13.28 0.19
CA GLU A 89 -9.51 -13.36 1.23
C GLU A 89 -8.73 -12.04 1.37
N GLU A 90 -8.34 -11.71 2.61
CA GLU A 90 -7.38 -10.63 2.87
C GLU A 90 -6.01 -11.01 2.31
N ARG A 91 -5.36 -10.06 1.63
CA ARG A 91 -4.06 -10.27 0.99
C ARG A 91 -2.97 -9.52 1.74
N ALA A 92 -1.75 -10.05 1.68
CA ALA A 92 -0.59 -9.43 2.32
C ALA A 92 -0.10 -8.17 1.56
N PHE A 93 -0.32 -8.10 0.25
CA PHE A 93 0.16 -7.01 -0.60
C PHE A 93 -0.85 -6.64 -1.71
N PRO A 94 -0.89 -5.37 -2.14
CA PRO A 94 -1.75 -4.96 -3.24
C PRO A 94 -1.41 -5.72 -4.52
N MET A 95 -2.43 -5.95 -5.34
CA MET A 95 -2.27 -6.59 -6.65
C MET A 95 -3.25 -6.02 -7.66
N TYR A 96 -2.93 -6.19 -8.94
CA TYR A 96 -3.85 -5.88 -10.02
C TYR A 96 -4.65 -7.14 -10.40
N PHE A 97 -5.92 -6.95 -10.74
CA PHE A 97 -6.84 -8.02 -11.11
C PHE A 97 -6.86 -8.22 -12.63
N THR A 98 -6.99 -9.47 -13.07
CA THR A 98 -7.22 -9.77 -14.49
C THR A 98 -8.61 -9.29 -14.90
N ALA A 99 -8.86 -9.18 -16.21
CA ALA A 99 -10.19 -8.82 -16.72
C ALA A 99 -11.29 -9.77 -16.21
N ASN A 100 -10.99 -11.07 -16.14
CA ASN A 100 -11.93 -12.08 -15.67
C ASN A 100 -12.22 -11.94 -14.16
N GLU A 101 -11.20 -11.69 -13.34
CA GLU A 101 -11.41 -11.48 -11.91
C GLU A 101 -12.15 -10.18 -11.63
N GLU A 102 -11.90 -9.13 -12.41
CA GLU A 102 -12.66 -7.88 -12.34
C GLU A 102 -14.14 -8.15 -12.68
N GLU A 103 -14.43 -8.96 -13.70
CA GLU A 103 -15.78 -9.41 -14.03
C GLU A 103 -16.42 -10.22 -12.90
N MET A 104 -15.69 -11.16 -12.30
CA MET A 104 -16.15 -11.93 -11.14
C MET A 104 -16.49 -11.01 -9.97
N LEU A 105 -15.58 -10.12 -9.58
CA LEU A 105 -15.78 -9.18 -8.48
C LEU A 105 -16.98 -8.26 -8.72
N LEU A 106 -17.13 -7.76 -9.95
CA LEU A 106 -18.28 -6.93 -10.33
C LEU A 106 -19.62 -7.68 -10.20
N SER A 107 -19.61 -9.00 -10.40
CA SER A 107 -20.79 -9.87 -10.28
C SER A 107 -21.13 -10.31 -8.85
N PHE A 108 -20.27 -10.02 -7.87
CA PHE A 108 -20.50 -10.44 -6.49
C PHE A 108 -21.79 -9.81 -5.91
N PRO A 109 -22.51 -10.53 -5.04
CA PRO A 109 -23.54 -9.91 -4.20
C PRO A 109 -22.95 -8.75 -3.38
N THR A 110 -23.79 -7.78 -2.99
CA THR A 110 -23.35 -6.56 -2.27
C THR A 110 -22.47 -6.84 -1.06
N GLU A 111 -22.86 -7.74 -0.17
CA GLU A 111 -22.10 -8.01 1.05
C GLU A 111 -20.73 -8.64 0.77
N GLU A 112 -20.65 -9.46 -0.27
CA GLU A 112 -19.40 -10.08 -0.70
C GLU A 112 -18.49 -9.05 -1.39
N PHE A 113 -19.07 -8.17 -2.21
CA PHE A 113 -18.35 -7.05 -2.80
C PHE A 113 -17.80 -6.09 -1.73
N LYS A 114 -18.60 -5.77 -0.71
CA LYS A 114 -18.17 -4.99 0.45
C LYS A 114 -17.02 -5.67 1.20
N THR A 115 -17.11 -6.99 1.38
CA THR A 115 -16.05 -7.78 2.03
C THR A 115 -14.74 -7.68 1.26
N TRP A 116 -14.77 -7.93 -0.06
CA TRP A 116 -13.61 -7.74 -0.92
C TRP A 116 -13.07 -6.31 -0.85
N PHE A 117 -13.96 -5.31 -0.93
CA PHE A 117 -13.56 -3.90 -0.93
C PHE A 117 -12.88 -3.50 0.38
N ARG A 118 -13.40 -3.94 1.54
CA ARG A 118 -12.74 -3.77 2.84
C ARG A 118 -11.35 -4.37 2.85
N ASN A 119 -11.21 -5.61 2.39
CA ASN A 119 -9.93 -6.30 2.35
C ASN A 119 -8.93 -5.61 1.43
N GLU A 120 -9.40 -5.06 0.31
CA GLU A 120 -8.56 -4.27 -0.59
C GLU A 120 -8.07 -2.98 0.07
N ILE A 121 -8.96 -2.26 0.76
CA ILE A 121 -8.59 -1.05 1.51
C ILE A 121 -7.59 -1.36 2.62
N VAL A 122 -7.80 -2.45 3.38
CA VAL A 122 -6.86 -2.93 4.40
C VAL A 122 -5.47 -3.16 3.81
N THR A 123 -5.41 -3.88 2.69
CA THR A 123 -4.15 -4.22 2.01
C THR A 123 -3.39 -2.95 1.60
N ILE A 124 -4.09 -1.93 1.08
CA ILE A 124 -3.51 -0.65 0.69
C ILE A 124 -3.04 0.15 1.92
N LEU A 125 -3.85 0.23 2.97
CA LEU A 125 -3.53 0.97 4.19
C LEU A 125 -2.33 0.38 4.94
N ASP A 126 -2.21 -0.95 4.94
CA ASP A 126 -1.06 -1.63 5.52
C ASP A 126 0.23 -1.33 4.78
N LEU A 127 0.18 -1.26 3.45
CA LEU A 127 1.35 -0.87 2.67
C LEU A 127 1.75 0.58 2.98
N ILE A 128 0.79 1.51 3.04
CA ILE A 128 1.05 2.89 3.44
C ILE A 128 1.66 2.96 4.84
N GLU A 129 1.19 2.13 5.77
CA GLU A 129 1.69 2.07 7.14
C GLU A 129 3.18 1.74 7.22
N LEU A 130 3.72 0.96 6.28
CA LEU A 130 5.17 0.67 6.23
C LEU A 130 6.02 1.90 5.92
N TYR A 131 5.45 2.93 5.29
CA TYR A 131 6.15 4.14 4.84
C TYR A 131 5.71 5.41 5.58
N LYS A 132 4.74 5.30 6.50
CA LYS A 132 4.16 6.46 7.19
C LYS A 132 5.18 7.14 8.10
N LYS A 133 5.08 8.47 8.19
CA LYS A 133 5.86 9.25 9.16
C LYS A 133 5.07 9.41 10.44
N ASN A 134 5.64 9.02 11.58
CA ASN A 134 4.98 9.09 12.88
C ASN A 134 4.52 10.51 13.29
N SER A 135 5.11 11.56 12.72
CA SER A 135 4.76 12.95 13.02
C SER A 135 3.58 13.50 12.21
N MET A 136 2.97 12.73 11.32
CA MET A 136 1.80 13.15 10.55
C MET A 136 0.51 12.59 11.13
N ASP A 137 -0.54 13.40 11.10
CA ASP A 137 -1.87 12.99 11.55
C ASP A 137 -2.62 12.26 10.42
N TYR A 138 -2.62 10.94 10.51
CA TYR A 138 -3.41 10.06 9.66
C TYR A 138 -4.83 9.94 10.22
N ILE A 139 -5.63 10.99 10.06
CA ILE A 139 -7.04 11.05 10.48
C ILE A 139 -8.00 10.95 9.28
N VAL A 140 -9.28 10.65 9.53
CA VAL A 140 -10.31 10.65 8.48
C VAL A 140 -10.43 12.06 7.88
N PRO A 141 -10.33 12.23 6.55
CA PRO A 141 -10.39 13.53 5.90
C PRO A 141 -11.79 14.13 6.00
N LYS A 142 -11.86 15.44 6.27
CA LYS A 142 -13.12 16.22 6.29
C LYS A 142 -13.45 16.87 4.94
N VAL A 143 -12.49 16.92 4.03
CA VAL A 143 -12.61 17.53 2.70
C VAL A 143 -12.11 16.55 1.65
N ILE A 144 -12.68 16.63 0.44
CA ILE A 144 -12.46 15.69 -0.65
C ILE A 144 -11.36 16.10 -1.63
N ASN A 145 -10.58 17.16 -1.35
CA ASN A 145 -9.62 17.72 -2.29
C ASN A 145 -8.61 16.70 -2.82
N ASP A 146 -8.23 15.70 -2.02
CA ASP A 146 -7.28 14.64 -2.41
C ASP A 146 -7.84 13.64 -3.41
N LEU A 147 -9.17 13.61 -3.58
CA LEU A 147 -9.85 12.78 -4.57
C LEU A 147 -9.67 13.34 -5.99
N THR A 148 -9.69 14.66 -6.15
CA THR A 148 -9.55 15.31 -7.47
C THR A 148 -8.14 15.81 -7.73
N ARG A 149 -7.25 15.74 -6.74
CA ARG A 149 -5.86 16.17 -6.87
C ARG A 149 -5.12 15.28 -7.87
N CYS A 150 -4.43 15.91 -8.82
CA CYS A 150 -3.44 15.25 -9.68
C CYS A 150 -2.08 15.25 -8.97
N PRO A 151 -1.58 14.10 -8.51
CA PRO A 151 -0.25 14.02 -7.91
C PRO A 151 0.83 14.25 -8.97
N VAL A 152 1.91 14.92 -8.60
CA VAL A 152 3.08 15.12 -9.46
C VAL A 152 4.28 14.46 -8.79
N ILE A 153 4.66 13.29 -9.29
CA ILE A 153 5.81 12.53 -8.81
C ILE A 153 6.87 12.52 -9.91
N THR A 154 7.90 13.33 -9.71
CA THR A 154 9.12 13.36 -10.51
C THR A 154 10.26 12.65 -9.79
N ILE A 155 11.29 12.27 -10.56
CA ILE A 155 12.47 11.53 -10.07
C ILE A 155 13.28 12.27 -9.00
N ASP A 156 13.11 13.59 -8.90
CA ASP A 156 13.83 14.49 -7.99
C ASP A 156 13.00 14.91 -6.76
N LEU A 157 11.82 14.30 -6.54
CA LEU A 157 11.06 14.57 -5.32
C LEU A 157 11.84 14.15 -4.07
N GLY A 158 12.22 15.13 -3.26
CA GLY A 158 12.83 14.88 -1.96
C GLY A 158 11.88 14.19 -0.98
N LYS A 159 12.47 13.56 0.03
CA LYS A 159 11.79 12.80 1.11
C LYS A 159 10.53 13.49 1.65
N SER A 160 10.61 14.77 2.03
CA SER A 160 9.46 15.49 2.61
C SER A 160 8.28 15.65 1.64
N LYS A 161 8.53 15.73 0.33
CA LYS A 161 7.45 15.82 -0.67
C LYS A 161 6.80 14.45 -0.86
N LEU A 162 7.59 13.38 -0.98
CA LEU A 162 7.07 12.01 -1.06
C LEU A 162 6.24 11.63 0.17
N GLU A 163 6.72 12.01 1.35
CA GLU A 163 6.00 11.90 2.61
C GLU A 163 4.60 12.57 2.55
N SER A 164 4.51 13.78 1.98
CA SER A 164 3.24 14.49 1.77
C SER A 164 2.35 13.84 0.71
N GLU A 165 2.94 13.31 -0.37
CA GLU A 165 2.22 12.57 -1.41
C GLU A 165 1.62 11.27 -0.86
N LEU A 166 2.37 10.54 -0.02
CA LEU A 166 1.90 9.35 0.67
C LEU A 166 0.73 9.66 1.61
N HIS A 167 0.81 10.76 2.38
CA HIS A 167 -0.29 11.20 3.24
C HIS A 167 -1.54 11.58 2.43
N SER A 168 -1.36 12.25 1.29
CA SER A 168 -2.45 12.57 0.38
C SER A 168 -3.07 11.30 -0.23
N CYS A 169 -2.24 10.32 -0.59
CA CYS A 169 -2.68 9.00 -1.06
C CYS A 169 -3.52 8.28 0.01
N TYR A 170 -3.08 8.29 1.27
CA TYR A 170 -3.87 7.79 2.40
C TYR A 170 -5.25 8.46 2.48
N ARG A 171 -5.31 9.80 2.41
CA ARG A 171 -6.58 10.53 2.45
C ARG A 171 -7.49 10.10 1.30
N ARG A 172 -6.94 9.91 0.09
CA ARG A 172 -7.68 9.37 -1.06
C ARG A 172 -8.24 7.97 -0.79
N VAL A 173 -7.46 7.06 -0.21
CA VAL A 173 -7.92 5.70 0.14
C VAL A 173 -9.09 5.75 1.11
N VAL A 174 -9.03 6.60 2.14
CA VAL A 174 -10.15 6.76 3.10
C VAL A 174 -11.38 7.38 2.44
N LEU A 175 -11.19 8.35 1.53
CA LEU A 175 -12.28 8.92 0.74
C LEU A 175 -12.94 7.83 -0.12
N LEU A 176 -12.17 6.99 -0.81
CA LEU A 176 -12.73 5.87 -1.57
C LEU A 176 -13.45 4.88 -0.65
N TYR A 177 -12.86 4.52 0.49
CA TYR A 177 -13.49 3.62 1.46
C TYR A 177 -14.86 4.11 1.93
N SER A 178 -15.03 5.43 2.08
CA SER A 178 -16.31 6.01 2.47
C SER A 178 -17.47 5.68 1.52
N LEU A 179 -17.19 5.29 0.26
CA LEU A 179 -18.22 4.83 -0.68
C LEU A 179 -18.89 3.51 -0.25
N ILE A 180 -18.35 2.80 0.74
CA ILE A 180 -18.92 1.55 1.26
C ILE A 180 -20.35 1.72 1.81
N THR A 181 -20.71 2.94 2.21
CA THR A 181 -22.03 3.29 2.72
C THR A 181 -23.01 3.75 1.64
N THR A 182 -22.62 3.72 0.37
CA THR A 182 -23.37 4.32 -0.74
C THR A 182 -23.87 3.25 -1.71
N ASP A 183 -24.77 3.65 -2.60
CA ASP A 183 -25.29 2.78 -3.67
C ASP A 183 -24.23 2.39 -4.71
N VAL A 184 -23.01 2.92 -4.61
CA VAL A 184 -21.85 2.41 -5.36
C VAL A 184 -21.62 0.93 -5.10
N MET A 185 -21.92 0.45 -3.89
CA MET A 185 -21.77 -0.96 -3.53
C MET A 185 -22.83 -1.86 -4.17
N ASP A 186 -23.94 -1.32 -4.67
CA ASP A 186 -25.04 -2.10 -5.26
C ASP A 186 -25.10 -1.96 -6.79
N ASN A 187 -24.70 -0.81 -7.32
CA ASN A 187 -24.84 -0.49 -8.73
C ASN A 187 -23.61 -0.91 -9.54
N LEU A 188 -23.81 -1.82 -10.50
CA LEU A 188 -22.75 -2.36 -11.36
C LEU A 188 -21.90 -1.27 -12.04
N ASN A 189 -22.52 -0.23 -12.62
CA ASN A 189 -21.78 0.82 -13.33
C ASN A 189 -20.91 1.62 -12.35
N LYS A 190 -21.46 1.97 -11.19
CA LYS A 190 -20.73 2.66 -10.14
C LYS A 190 -19.57 1.82 -9.60
N ARG A 191 -19.75 0.50 -9.42
CA ARG A 191 -18.64 -0.41 -9.06
C ARG A 191 -17.52 -0.38 -10.09
N GLN A 192 -17.84 -0.31 -11.39
CA GLN A 192 -16.83 -0.19 -12.43
C GLN A 192 -16.03 1.11 -12.32
N GLY A 193 -16.67 2.23 -12.00
CA GLY A 193 -15.96 3.48 -11.73
C GLY A 193 -15.08 3.40 -10.46
N LEU A 194 -15.56 2.75 -9.40
CA LEU A 194 -14.77 2.50 -8.19
C LEU A 194 -13.51 1.67 -8.50
N PHE A 195 -13.62 0.63 -9.34
CA PHE A 195 -12.46 -0.16 -9.78
C PHE A 195 -11.40 0.69 -10.47
N LYS A 196 -11.82 1.60 -11.36
CA LYS A 196 -10.90 2.53 -12.03
C LYS A 196 -10.18 3.43 -11.02
N GLU A 197 -10.90 3.99 -10.07
CA GLU A 197 -10.30 4.85 -9.02
C GLU A 197 -9.38 4.08 -8.07
N LEU A 198 -9.72 2.83 -7.73
CA LEU A 198 -8.84 1.95 -6.96
C LEU A 198 -7.57 1.62 -7.74
N ASN A 199 -7.67 1.30 -9.02
CA ASN A 199 -6.50 1.01 -9.85
C ASN A 199 -5.62 2.24 -10.06
N PHE A 200 -6.22 3.43 -10.24
CA PHE A 200 -5.47 4.69 -10.22
C PHE A 200 -4.72 4.88 -8.89
N THR A 201 -5.41 4.65 -7.77
CA THR A 201 -4.82 4.81 -6.43
C THR A 201 -3.69 3.81 -6.17
N LYS A 202 -3.83 2.55 -6.62
CA LYS A 202 -2.77 1.55 -6.58
C LYS A 202 -1.57 1.97 -7.41
N GLY A 203 -1.80 2.42 -8.65
CA GLY A 203 -0.74 2.89 -9.53
C GLY A 203 0.03 4.06 -8.91
N LEU A 204 -0.70 5.02 -8.35
CA LEU A 204 -0.11 6.13 -7.60
C LEU A 204 0.73 5.63 -6.41
N LEU A 205 0.18 4.75 -5.59
CA LEU A 205 0.88 4.22 -4.43
C LEU A 205 2.15 3.47 -4.84
N GLU A 206 2.09 2.67 -5.90
CA GLU A 206 3.22 1.93 -6.46
C GLU A 206 4.38 2.85 -6.85
N VAL A 207 4.07 3.98 -7.49
CA VAL A 207 5.07 4.99 -7.86
C VAL A 207 5.64 5.67 -6.61
N ILE A 208 4.79 6.05 -5.65
CA ILE A 208 5.24 6.69 -4.39
C ILE A 208 6.22 5.79 -3.64
N ILE A 209 5.85 4.53 -3.38
CA ILE A 209 6.69 3.61 -2.61
C ILE A 209 8.00 3.31 -3.34
N PHE A 210 7.97 3.18 -4.66
CA PHE A 210 9.17 2.99 -5.48
C PHE A 210 10.12 4.19 -5.31
N SER A 211 9.61 5.41 -5.45
CA SER A 211 10.41 6.63 -5.25
C SER A 211 10.93 6.76 -3.82
N MET A 212 10.13 6.37 -2.81
CA MET A 212 10.55 6.38 -1.41
C MET A 212 11.64 5.33 -1.13
N ASP A 213 11.59 4.17 -1.79
CA ASP A 213 12.61 3.13 -1.69
C ASP A 213 13.91 3.54 -2.39
N ALA A 214 13.83 4.22 -3.54
CA ALA A 214 14.99 4.74 -4.26
C ALA A 214 15.84 5.70 -3.39
N ILE A 215 15.22 6.39 -2.43
CA ILE A 215 15.91 7.25 -1.45
C ILE A 215 15.94 6.65 -0.02
N SER A 216 15.68 5.34 0.09
CA SER A 216 15.80 4.56 1.33
C SER A 216 14.95 5.06 2.50
N VAL A 217 13.75 5.62 2.28
CA VAL A 217 12.95 6.21 3.36
C VAL A 217 12.66 5.21 4.49
N ARG A 218 12.22 4.00 4.17
CA ARG A 218 11.91 2.97 5.17
C ARG A 218 13.12 2.56 6.00
N TYR A 219 14.23 2.32 5.34
CA TYR A 219 15.50 2.01 6.01
C TYR A 219 15.91 3.15 6.94
N ASN A 220 15.81 4.40 6.48
CA ASN A 220 16.15 5.58 7.27
C ASN A 220 15.26 5.72 8.52
N TYR A 221 13.96 5.47 8.40
CA TYR A 221 13.08 5.45 9.58
C TYR A 221 13.43 4.34 10.55
N TRP A 222 13.62 3.13 10.05
CA TRP A 222 13.90 1.96 10.87
C TRP A 222 15.23 2.10 11.62
N ILE A 223 16.31 2.52 10.94
CA ILE A 223 17.62 2.77 11.58
C ILE A 223 17.49 3.87 12.62
N SER A 224 16.71 4.92 12.34
CA SER A 224 16.58 6.03 13.27
C SER A 224 15.88 5.62 14.57
N GLU A 225 14.82 4.82 14.47
CA GLU A 225 14.11 4.30 15.65
C GLU A 225 15.00 3.38 16.50
N ILE A 226 15.74 2.47 15.86
CA ILE A 226 16.60 1.51 16.58
C ILE A 226 17.82 2.18 17.18
N LEU A 227 18.58 2.97 16.41
CA LEU A 227 19.84 3.53 16.87
C LEU A 227 19.67 4.70 17.85
N TYR A 228 18.60 5.49 17.72
CA TYR A 228 18.47 6.73 18.48
C TYR A 228 17.42 6.69 19.60
N LYS A 229 16.36 5.88 19.49
CA LYS A 229 15.29 5.89 20.51
C LYS A 229 15.32 4.72 21.46
N ASN A 230 15.65 3.53 20.96
CA ASN A 230 15.34 2.29 21.66
C ASN A 230 16.56 1.38 21.88
N PHE A 231 17.80 1.86 21.69
CA PHE A 231 18.96 1.04 22.06
C PHE A 231 19.27 1.19 23.56
N PRO A 232 19.31 0.12 24.38
CA PRO A 232 19.10 -1.30 24.08
C PRO A 232 17.66 -1.83 24.32
N ASN A 233 16.71 -1.01 24.78
CA ASN A 233 15.30 -1.37 24.95
C ASN A 233 14.55 -1.47 23.59
N ILE A 234 14.97 -2.37 22.71
CA ILE A 234 14.42 -2.49 21.36
C ILE A 234 13.06 -3.19 21.44
N SER A 235 11.96 -2.44 21.33
CA SER A 235 10.70 -3.04 20.89
C SER A 235 10.82 -3.35 19.40
N LEU A 236 11.15 -4.59 19.06
CA LEU A 236 11.34 -5.07 17.68
C LEU A 236 10.07 -5.08 16.81
N SER A 237 8.97 -4.49 17.30
CA SER A 237 7.72 -4.41 16.57
C SER A 237 7.81 -3.33 15.49
N PHE A 238 8.15 -3.76 14.27
CA PHE A 238 8.08 -2.96 13.05
C PHE A 238 6.69 -2.31 12.93
N GLY A 239 6.64 -1.00 12.66
CA GLY A 239 5.37 -0.27 12.53
C GLY A 239 4.64 -0.01 13.86
N ALA A 240 5.11 -0.51 15.00
CA ALA A 240 4.51 -0.23 16.30
C ALA A 240 5.02 1.08 16.91
N GLY A 241 5.05 2.14 16.08
CA GLY A 241 4.80 3.44 16.67
C GLY A 241 3.48 3.34 17.44
N SER A 242 3.38 3.98 18.61
CA SER A 242 2.15 4.02 19.41
C SER A 242 0.93 4.62 18.69
N SER A 243 1.06 4.98 17.41
CA SER A 243 -0.01 5.41 16.54
C SER A 243 -0.97 4.26 16.23
N LYS A 244 -2.27 4.52 16.31
CA LYS A 244 -3.37 3.67 15.81
C LYS A 244 -3.01 3.11 14.41
N ARG A 245 -3.30 1.82 14.17
CA ARG A 245 -2.98 1.22 12.86
C ARG A 245 -3.86 1.85 11.81
N LEU A 246 -3.32 2.09 10.62
CA LEU A 246 -4.11 2.75 9.56
C LEU A 246 -5.32 1.90 9.17
N ARG A 247 -5.16 0.57 9.16
CA ARG A 247 -6.27 -0.36 8.89
C ARG A 247 -7.41 -0.28 9.91
N ASP A 248 -7.21 0.25 11.12
CA ASP A 248 -8.27 0.32 12.13
C ASP A 248 -9.45 1.19 11.68
N ILE A 249 -9.27 2.02 10.65
CA ILE A 249 -10.35 2.78 9.98
C ILE A 249 -11.45 1.87 9.47
N VAL A 250 -11.13 0.67 8.97
CA VAL A 250 -12.16 -0.25 8.45
C VAL A 250 -12.93 -1.00 9.54
N LEU A 251 -12.46 -0.88 10.79
CA LEU A 251 -13.13 -1.42 11.98
C LEU A 251 -14.14 -0.44 12.57
N GLU A 252 -14.09 0.84 12.15
CA GLU A 252 -15.07 1.83 12.57
C GLU A 252 -16.45 1.52 11.97
N PRO A 253 -17.55 1.83 12.67
CA PRO A 253 -18.90 1.66 12.13
C PRO A 253 -19.06 2.36 10.79
N GLU A 254 -19.62 1.67 9.78
CA GLU A 254 -19.84 2.24 8.45
C GLU A 254 -20.62 3.57 8.51
N SER A 255 -21.55 3.70 9.45
CA SER A 255 -22.34 4.93 9.66
C SER A 255 -21.50 6.20 9.85
N ASN A 256 -20.26 6.08 10.36
CA ASN A 256 -19.35 7.21 10.53
C ASN A 256 -18.88 7.80 9.19
N PHE A 257 -18.93 7.00 8.11
CA PHE A 257 -18.49 7.40 6.78
C PHE A 257 -19.65 7.85 5.89
N ALA A 258 -20.91 7.69 6.30
CA ALA A 258 -22.08 7.91 5.44
C ALA A 258 -22.14 9.32 4.81
N SER A 259 -21.88 10.36 5.61
CA SER A 259 -21.84 11.74 5.10
C SER A 259 -20.69 11.95 4.10
N LEU A 260 -19.51 11.41 4.40
CA LEU A 260 -18.34 11.51 3.53
C LEU A 260 -18.56 10.74 2.23
N GLY A 261 -19.13 9.54 2.31
CA GLY A 261 -19.48 8.68 1.18
C GLY A 261 -20.41 9.39 0.20
N ASN A 262 -21.45 10.05 0.69
CA ASN A 262 -22.37 10.82 -0.16
C ASN A 262 -21.65 11.97 -0.88
N ILE A 263 -20.74 12.68 -0.19
CA ILE A 263 -19.97 13.77 -0.80
C ILE A 263 -19.02 13.23 -1.87
N VAL A 264 -18.32 12.12 -1.58
CA VAL A 264 -17.39 11.46 -2.53
C VAL A 264 -18.15 10.92 -3.74
N SER A 265 -19.27 10.23 -3.53
CA SER A 265 -20.11 9.70 -4.61
C SER A 265 -20.59 10.81 -5.54
N ASN A 266 -21.05 11.94 -4.98
CA ASN A 266 -21.46 13.10 -5.76
C ASN A 266 -20.31 13.77 -6.54
N SER A 267 -19.09 13.71 -6.02
CA SER A 267 -17.91 14.25 -6.70
C SER A 267 -17.41 13.36 -7.84
N LEU A 268 -17.74 12.07 -7.83
CA LEU A 268 -17.31 11.10 -8.82
C LEU A 268 -18.41 10.75 -9.83
N ILE A 269 -19.53 11.49 -9.88
CA ILE A 269 -20.68 11.20 -10.77
C ILE A 269 -20.30 11.02 -12.24
N ASN A 270 -19.26 11.70 -12.72
CA ASN A 270 -18.82 11.58 -14.12
C ASN A 270 -17.85 10.41 -14.35
N THR A 271 -17.36 9.78 -13.27
CA THR A 271 -16.40 8.67 -13.30
C THR A 271 -17.05 7.34 -12.89
N LEU A 272 -18.12 7.38 -12.07
CA LEU A 272 -18.96 6.27 -11.59
C LEU A 272 -20.19 6.07 -12.50
#